data_AF-A0A3B8HI78-F1
#
_entry.id   AF-A0A3B8HI78-F1
#
_cell.length_a   1.000
_cell.length_b   1.000
_cell.length_c   1.000
_cell.angle_alpha   90.00
_cell.angle_beta   90.00
_cell.angle_gamma   90.00
#
_symmetry.space_group_name_H-M   'P 1'
#
loop_
_entity.id
_entity.type
_entity.pdbx_description
1 polymer ?
#
loop_
_entity_poly.entity_id
_entity_poly.type
_entity_poly.pdbx_seq_one_letter_code
_entity_poly.pdbx_strand_id
1 'polypeptide(L)' 'MHRAILARQVNITRQHLDFILAGKRRPGANLAARLEKVTGVPRLSWLYPDEYPNPLLKVKSNASHNPAA' A
#
# COMPACT_ATOMS: atom_id res chain seq x y z
N MET A 1 -9.80 -10.14 8.00
CA MET A 1 -9.80 -9.52 6.66
C MET A 1 -9.38 -10.54 5.60
N HIS A 2 -10.26 -10.96 4.70
CA HIS A 2 -9.89 -11.86 3.58
C HIS A 2 -9.30 -11.06 2.40
N ARG A 3 -8.01 -11.24 2.12
CA ARG A 3 -7.27 -10.54 1.04
C ARG A 3 -7.94 -10.68 -0.34
N ALA A 4 -8.56 -11.83 -0.59
CA ALA A 4 -9.29 -12.10 -1.82
C ALA A 4 -10.53 -11.20 -2.01
N ILE A 5 -11.21 -10.81 -0.92
CA ILE A 5 -12.37 -9.90 -0.99
C ILE A 5 -11.89 -8.48 -1.30
N LEU A 6 -10.86 -8.01 -0.58
CA LEU A 6 -10.25 -6.70 -0.80
C LEU A 6 -9.75 -6.54 -2.25
N ALA A 7 -9.04 -7.53 -2.78
CA ALA A 7 -8.56 -7.53 -4.17
C ALA A 7 -9.69 -7.39 -5.20
N ARG A 8 -10.83 -8.08 -4.99
CA ARG A 8 -12.02 -7.96 -5.85
C ARG A 8 -12.67 -6.58 -5.74
N GLN A 9 -12.82 -6.04 -4.53
CA GLN A 9 -13.40 -4.69 -4.31
C GLN A 9 -12.57 -3.58 -4.98
N VAL A 10 -11.24 -3.66 -4.89
CA VAL A 10 -10.32 -2.74 -5.58
C VAL A 10 -9.96 -3.15 -7.02
N ASN A 11 -10.65 -4.14 -7.59
CA ASN A 11 -10.48 -4.67 -8.96
C ASN A 11 -9.00 -4.80 -9.38
N ILE A 12 -8.22 -5.55 -8.57
CA ILE A 12 -6.86 -5.98 -8.90
C ILE A 12 -6.70 -7.47 -8.61
N THR A 13 -5.66 -8.10 -9.16
CA THR A 13 -5.34 -9.48 -8.81
C THR A 13 -4.86 -9.56 -7.35
N ARG A 14 -5.13 -10.69 -6.70
CA ARG A 14 -4.63 -10.96 -5.33
C ARG A 14 -3.10 -10.83 -5.25
N GLN A 15 -2.38 -11.26 -6.28
CA GLN A 15 -0.92 -11.13 -6.34
C GLN A 15 -0.48 -9.66 -6.35
N HIS A 16 -1.17 -8.79 -7.10
CA HIS A 16 -0.89 -7.35 -7.10
C HIS A 16 -1.17 -6.74 -5.72
N LEU A 17 -2.26 -7.13 -5.06
CA LEU A 17 -2.55 -6.71 -3.68
C LEU A 17 -1.45 -7.17 -2.71
N ASP A 18 -1.03 -8.44 -2.74
CA ASP A 18 0.04 -8.93 -1.86
C ASP A 18 1.40 -8.24 -2.16
N PHE A 19 1.70 -7.82 -3.40
CA PHE A 19 2.87 -6.97 -3.70
C PHE A 19 2.78 -5.57 -3.07
N ILE A 20 1.59 -4.96 -3.12
CA ILE A 20 1.34 -3.65 -2.49
C ILE A 20 1.48 -3.77 -0.96
N LEU A 21 0.78 -4.72 -0.34
CA LEU A 21 0.83 -4.95 1.12
C LEU A 21 2.23 -5.36 1.62
N ALA A 22 3.08 -5.93 0.76
CA ALA A 22 4.48 -6.23 1.07
C ALA A 22 5.44 -5.04 0.89
N GLY A 23 4.94 -3.84 0.54
CA GLY A 23 5.75 -2.66 0.23
C GLY A 23 6.56 -2.76 -1.07
N LYS A 24 6.41 -3.84 -1.85
CA LYS A 24 7.20 -4.10 -3.06
C LYS A 24 6.76 -3.28 -4.27
N ARG A 25 5.55 -2.71 -4.24
CA ARG A 25 4.98 -1.90 -5.33
C ARG A 25 4.08 -0.82 -4.77
N ARG A 26 4.31 0.44 -5.16
CA ARG A 26 3.38 1.54 -4.85
C ARG A 26 2.15 1.49 -5.77
N PRO A 27 0.93 1.62 -5.26
CA PRO A 27 -0.28 1.79 -6.07
C PRO A 27 -0.28 3.16 -6.76
N GLY A 28 -0.92 3.27 -7.93
CA GLY A 28 -1.20 4.58 -8.55
C GLY A 28 -2.33 5.33 -7.84
N ALA A 29 -2.47 6.64 -8.06
CA ALA A 29 -3.44 7.50 -7.38
C ALA A 29 -4.89 6.97 -7.39
N ASN A 30 -5.37 6.47 -8.54
CA ASN A 30 -6.71 5.87 -8.67
C ASN A 30 -6.87 4.58 -7.83
N LEU A 31 -5.81 3.79 -7.66
CA LEU A 31 -5.84 2.59 -6.84
C LEU A 31 -5.74 2.95 -5.34
N ALA A 32 -4.91 3.94 -4.99
CA ALA A 32 -4.82 4.48 -3.63
C ALA A 32 -6.17 5.03 -3.14
N ALA A 33 -6.89 5.80 -3.97
CA ALA A 33 -8.23 6.31 -3.63
C ALA A 33 -9.28 5.18 -3.47
N ARG A 34 -9.13 4.05 -4.18
CA ARG A 34 -10.00 2.88 -4.01
C ARG A 34 -9.65 2.06 -2.76
N LEU A 35 -8.37 1.95 -2.44
CA LEU A 35 -7.91 1.37 -1.18
C LEU A 35 -8.38 2.21 0.01
N GLU A 36 -8.28 3.55 -0.05
CA GLU A 36 -8.81 4.50 0.94
C GLU A 36 -10.29 4.23 1.24
N LYS A 37 -11.15 4.16 0.21
CA LYS A 37 -12.58 3.88 0.36
C LYS A 37 -12.92 2.52 0.99
N VAL A 38 -12.09 1.50 0.80
CA VAL A 38 -12.38 0.12 1.28
C VAL A 38 -11.69 -0.19 2.63
N THR A 39 -10.56 0.46 2.92
CA THR A 39 -9.72 0.18 4.09
C THR A 39 -9.77 1.27 5.16
N GLY A 40 -10.26 2.48 4.83
CA GLY A 40 -10.19 3.65 5.69
C GLY A 40 -8.80 4.29 5.80
N VAL A 41 -7.76 3.68 5.24
CA VAL A 41 -6.38 4.19 5.29
C VAL A 41 -6.20 5.31 4.25
N PRO A 42 -5.77 6.52 4.63
CA PRO A 42 -5.61 7.66 3.72
C PRO A 42 -4.79 7.33 2.47
N ARG A 43 -5.18 7.87 1.32
CA ARG A 43 -4.48 7.67 0.04
C ARG A 43 -3.00 8.09 0.09
N LEU A 44 -2.66 9.06 0.94
CA LEU A 44 -1.29 9.51 1.17
C LEU A 44 -0.42 8.39 1.77
N SER A 45 -0.92 7.66 2.77
CA SER A 45 -0.25 6.47 3.33
C SER A 45 -0.06 5.34 2.32
N TRP A 46 -0.80 5.33 1.20
CA TRP A 46 -0.59 4.36 0.12
C TRP A 46 0.43 4.83 -0.93
N LEU A 47 0.52 6.14 -1.16
CA LEU A 47 1.40 6.75 -2.18
C LEU A 47 2.80 7.06 -1.63
N TYR A 48 2.85 7.55 -0.40
CA TYR A 48 4.03 8.07 0.30
C TYR A 48 4.16 7.39 1.68
N PRO A 49 4.32 6.06 1.75
CA PRO A 49 4.34 5.32 3.02
C PRO A 49 5.52 5.67 3.92
N ASP A 50 6.55 6.31 3.36
CA ASP A 50 7.76 6.79 4.04
C ASP A 50 7.50 8.10 4.83
N GLU A 51 6.56 8.93 4.36
CA GLU A 51 6.13 10.18 5.01
C GLU A 51 4.85 9.98 5.85
N TYR A 52 3.95 9.13 5.37
CA TYR A 52 2.64 8.86 5.98
C TYR A 52 2.56 7.37 6.36
N PRO A 53 2.66 7.02 7.66
CA PRO A 53 2.68 5.61 8.07
C PRO A 53 1.40 4.89 7.64
N ASN A 54 1.55 3.64 7.21
CA ASN A 54 0.45 2.81 6.74
C ASN A 54 0.37 1.50 7.55
N PRO A 55 -0.66 1.32 8.40
CA PRO A 55 -0.77 0.16 9.28
C PRO A 55 -1.06 -1.15 8.54
N LEU A 56 -1.41 -1.10 7.24
CA LEU A 56 -1.69 -2.29 6.42
C LEU A 56 -0.49 -2.73 5.57
N LEU A 57 0.55 -1.90 5.46
CA LEU A 57 1.80 -2.34 4.85
C LEU A 57 2.58 -3.17 5.86
N LYS A 58 3.09 -4.33 5.43
CA LYS A 58 4.20 -4.99 6.10
C LYS A 58 5.45 -4.17 5.86
N VAL A 59 5.60 -3.10 6.64
CA VAL A 59 6.84 -2.34 6.75
C VAL A 59 7.93 -3.32 7.16
N LYS A 60 8.77 -3.71 6.21
CA LYS A 60 10.14 -4.09 6.55
C LYS A 60 10.80 -2.79 6.97
N SER A 61 11.32 -2.75 8.19
CA SER A 61 12.11 -1.63 8.70
C SER A 61 13.43 -1.51 7.95
N ASN A 62 13.38 -1.08 6.69
CA ASN A 62 14.54 -0.60 5.96
C ASN A 62 14.82 0.86 6.38
N ALA A 63 15.17 1.02 7.65
CA ALA A 63 16.14 2.05 8.00
C ALA A 63 17.47 1.65 7.32
N SER A 64 18.23 2.64 6.83
CA SER A 64 19.35 2.48 5.86
C SER A 64 18.85 2.19 4.43
N HIS A 65 19.34 2.84 3.37
CA HIS A 65 20.57 3.62 3.15
C HIS A 65 20.36 4.49 1.88
N ASN A 66 20.84 5.73 1.69
CA ASN A 66 21.41 6.80 2.54
C ASN A 66 21.41 8.11 1.68
N PRO A 67 21.31 9.35 2.21
CA PRO A 67 21.37 10.55 1.38
C PRO A 67 22.78 10.76 0.77
N ALA A 68 22.83 10.95 -0.55
CA ALA A 68 23.92 11.67 -1.23
C ALA A 68 23.38 13.09 -1.51
N ALA A 69 23.94 14.15 -0.93
CA ALA A 69 25.30 14.69 -1.13
C ALA A 69 25.39 15.43 -2.46
#